data_AF-A0A1M7TSC2-F1
#
_entry.id   AF-A0A1M7TSC2-F1
#
_cell.length_a   1.000
_cell.length_b   1.000
_cell.length_c   1.000
_cell.angle_alpha   90.00
_cell.angle_beta   90.00
_cell.angle_gamma   90.00
#
_symmetry.space_group_name_H-M   'P 1'
#
loop_
_entity.id
_entity.type
_entity.pdbx_description
1 polymer ?
#
loop_
_entity_poly.entity_id
_entity_poly.type
_entity_poly.pdbx_seq_one_letter_code
_entity_poly.pdbx_strand_id
1 'polypeptide(L)'
;MPLSHLISAVMFGSWLAIGVPVSAKANVITDWDEKAVAVVMPAGPLGVSQQIYTAQRMMGMVHAAMFDAVNSIERRYEPYLVQLPADPATSKEAAAAAAAATVLATIDEKTAREVTVTLATYLASIPDDGSAKADGIRLGEAVAAKVLEARANDDHNAVDDYRPRTAPGVYVPTSITAASTWSKVKPFALTTASQFRPDPPISLSSREWATDYNEIKDYGRQTNAKRSTQQTETARFWLMVGPPAYHPFVRQLVTAKQMNVGDSARLMALAAIGLNDALIAVFDAKYHYNFWRPITAIRNGDIDDNDLTEREATWQPIDNTPMHPEYPCAHCILSGSIAGVIKTASGSEDIPEIAITSPTAPGVTHRFTNMTAFTDEVANARIWSGFHYRFSTRVGTDMGLKIGEYVVKNVMQPAQTAGR
;
A
#
# COMPACT_ATOMS: atom_id res chain seq x y z
N MET A 1 19.17 -81.39 19.14
CA MET A 1 19.45 -80.90 17.78
C MET A 1 18.24 -80.16 17.26
N PRO A 2 18.26 -78.82 17.28
CA PRO A 2 17.46 -78.06 16.31
C PRO A 2 18.16 -76.83 15.70
N LEU A 3 17.66 -76.51 14.51
CA LEU A 3 17.46 -75.20 13.87
C LEU A 3 18.64 -74.26 13.55
N SER A 4 18.83 -74.12 12.24
CA SER A 4 19.47 -73.03 11.51
C SER A 4 18.54 -71.82 11.33
N HIS A 5 19.07 -70.60 11.45
CA HIS A 5 18.51 -69.40 10.85
C HIS A 5 19.60 -68.58 10.15
N LEU A 6 19.35 -68.27 8.88
CA LEU A 6 20.13 -67.39 8.01
C LEU A 6 19.97 -65.92 8.44
N ILE A 7 21.06 -65.14 8.32
CA ILE A 7 20.99 -63.68 8.22
C ILE A 7 21.65 -63.29 6.88
N SER A 8 20.85 -62.70 5.99
CA SER A 8 21.33 -62.08 4.74
C SER A 8 21.78 -60.65 5.03
N ALA A 9 23.01 -60.31 4.64
CA ALA A 9 23.52 -58.94 4.69
C ALA A 9 23.17 -58.22 3.37
N VAL A 10 22.34 -57.17 3.45
CA VAL A 10 22.05 -56.26 2.34
C VAL A 10 22.98 -55.05 2.48
N MET A 11 23.86 -54.87 1.49
CA MET A 11 24.68 -53.66 1.33
C MET A 11 23.83 -52.52 0.77
N PHE A 12 23.61 -51.46 1.56
CA PHE A 12 23.08 -50.18 1.06
C PHE A 12 24.24 -49.34 0.52
N GLY A 13 24.23 -49.09 -0.79
CA GLY A 13 25.11 -48.11 -1.43
C GLY A 13 24.56 -46.70 -1.22
N SER A 14 25.29 -45.87 -0.47
CA SER A 14 24.98 -44.45 -0.28
C SER A 14 25.45 -43.65 -1.49
N TRP A 15 24.53 -43.16 -2.32
CA TRP A 15 24.82 -42.09 -3.27
C TRP A 15 24.69 -40.74 -2.55
N LEU A 16 25.83 -40.10 -2.26
CA LEU A 16 25.86 -38.70 -1.85
C LEU A 16 25.61 -37.83 -3.10
N ALA A 17 24.39 -37.33 -3.24
CA ALA A 17 24.13 -36.18 -4.10
C ALA A 17 24.73 -34.94 -3.44
N ILE A 18 25.88 -34.47 -3.94
CA ILE A 18 26.44 -33.16 -3.58
C ILE A 18 25.56 -32.12 -4.27
N GLY A 19 24.49 -31.70 -3.59
CA GLY A 19 23.76 -30.50 -3.96
C GLY A 19 24.64 -29.29 -3.67
N VAL A 20 25.06 -28.56 -4.70
CA VAL A 20 25.62 -27.21 -4.51
C VAL A 20 24.52 -26.37 -3.85
N PRO A 21 24.74 -25.78 -2.66
CA PRO A 21 23.76 -24.89 -2.09
C PRO A 21 23.68 -23.66 -2.98
N VAL A 22 22.65 -23.59 -3.83
CA VAL A 22 22.21 -22.32 -4.41
C VAL A 22 21.70 -21.51 -3.23
N SER A 23 22.55 -20.64 -2.70
CA SER A 23 22.15 -19.68 -1.68
C SER A 23 21.09 -18.80 -2.34
N ALA A 24 19.82 -19.00 -2.00
CA ALA A 24 18.73 -18.16 -2.45
C ALA A 24 18.98 -16.76 -1.88
N LYS A 25 19.59 -15.87 -2.65
CA LYS A 25 19.75 -14.47 -2.26
C LYS A 25 18.37 -13.84 -2.24
N ALA A 26 17.99 -13.28 -1.09
CA ALA A 26 16.75 -12.51 -0.97
C ALA A 26 16.77 -11.35 -1.98
N ASN A 27 15.65 -11.11 -2.66
CA ASN A 27 15.53 -10.02 -3.61
C ASN A 27 15.67 -8.67 -2.87
N VAL A 28 16.67 -7.87 -3.26
CA VAL A 28 17.00 -6.58 -2.61
C VAL A 28 15.80 -5.67 -2.46
N ILE A 29 14.89 -5.64 -3.44
CA ILE A 29 13.74 -4.74 -3.44
C ILE A 29 12.75 -5.16 -2.35
N THR A 30 12.45 -6.45 -2.24
CA THR A 30 11.56 -6.96 -1.19
C THR A 30 12.15 -6.83 0.21
N ASP A 31 13.48 -6.98 0.31
CA ASP A 31 14.19 -6.89 1.58
C ASP A 31 14.25 -5.43 2.09
N TRP A 32 14.55 -4.47 1.21
CA TRP A 32 14.54 -3.05 1.56
C TRP A 32 13.13 -2.48 1.71
N ASP A 33 12.11 -3.05 1.04
CA ASP A 33 10.71 -2.75 1.35
C ASP A 33 10.36 -3.10 2.81
N GLU A 34 10.73 -4.30 3.26
CA GLU A 34 10.47 -4.74 4.63
C GLU A 34 11.12 -3.82 5.66
N LYS A 35 12.40 -3.50 5.45
CA LYS A 35 13.15 -2.55 6.27
C LYS A 35 12.51 -1.16 6.25
N ALA A 36 12.14 -0.66 5.07
CA ALA A 36 11.53 0.66 4.91
C ALA A 36 10.18 0.74 5.65
N VAL A 37 9.30 -0.28 5.51
CA VAL A 37 8.02 -0.35 6.24
C VAL A 37 8.23 -0.28 7.75
N ALA A 38 9.20 -1.05 8.28
CA ALA A 38 9.51 -1.05 9.71
C ALA A 38 10.05 0.30 10.21
N VAL A 39 10.77 1.04 9.36
CA VAL A 39 11.31 2.37 9.66
C VAL A 39 10.22 3.45 9.63
N VAL A 40 9.38 3.48 8.60
CA VAL A 40 8.37 4.54 8.42
C VAL A 40 7.14 4.35 9.32
N MET A 41 6.86 3.11 9.70
CA MET A 41 5.76 2.72 10.59
C MET A 41 6.26 1.71 11.63
N PRO A 42 7.06 2.14 12.61
CA PRO A 42 7.53 1.26 13.68
C PRO A 42 6.36 0.72 14.50
N ALA A 43 6.53 -0.46 15.10
CA ALA A 43 5.51 -1.07 15.94
C ALA A 43 5.13 -0.14 17.11
N GLY A 44 3.84 0.13 17.27
CA GLY A 44 3.31 1.05 18.26
C GLY A 44 1.79 1.21 18.14
N PRO A 45 1.17 2.08 18.96
CA PRO A 45 -0.26 2.34 18.87
C PRO A 45 -0.64 2.80 17.45
N LEU A 46 -1.46 2.00 16.76
CA LEU A 46 -1.97 2.34 15.44
C LEU A 46 -3.11 3.34 15.60
N GLY A 47 -2.87 4.59 15.19
CA GLY A 47 -3.89 5.63 15.13
C GLY A 47 -3.86 6.33 13.77
N VAL A 48 -5.02 6.71 13.24
CA VAL A 48 -5.10 7.48 12.00
C VAL A 48 -4.53 8.88 12.26
N SER A 49 -3.30 9.12 11.82
CA SER A 49 -2.55 10.36 12.03
C SER A 49 -1.83 10.78 10.76
N GLN A 50 -1.30 12.01 10.76
CA GLN A 50 -0.51 12.55 9.65
C GLN A 50 0.68 11.64 9.27
N GLN A 51 1.24 10.91 10.25
CA GLN A 51 2.36 10.01 10.05
C GLN A 51 2.09 8.95 8.98
N ILE A 52 0.86 8.42 8.88
CA ILE A 52 0.52 7.37 7.91
C ILE A 52 0.72 7.87 6.48
N TYR A 53 0.35 9.11 6.21
CA TYR A 53 0.42 9.68 4.87
C TYR A 53 1.87 10.05 4.53
N THR A 54 2.60 10.64 5.49
CA THR A 54 4.04 10.86 5.36
C THR A 54 4.79 9.55 5.12
N ALA A 55 4.41 8.46 5.80
CA ALA A 55 5.00 7.14 5.60
C ALA A 55 4.75 6.60 4.18
N GLN A 56 3.53 6.73 3.64
CA GLN A 56 3.24 6.32 2.26
C GLN A 56 4.02 7.15 1.24
N ARG A 57 4.14 8.47 1.45
CA ARG A 57 4.98 9.33 0.61
C ARG A 57 6.44 8.88 0.64
N MET A 58 6.99 8.58 1.82
CA MET A 58 8.34 8.07 1.96
C MET A 58 8.53 6.73 1.22
N MET A 59 7.57 5.82 1.29
CA MET A 59 7.61 4.57 0.52
C MET A 59 7.61 4.82 -1.00
N GLY A 60 6.83 5.78 -1.48
CA GLY A 60 6.86 6.21 -2.88
C GLY A 60 8.25 6.70 -3.31
N MET A 61 8.91 7.52 -2.48
CA MET A 61 10.26 8.03 -2.75
C MET A 61 11.32 6.92 -2.72
N VAL A 62 11.26 6.03 -1.73
CA VAL A 62 12.18 4.89 -1.59
C VAL A 62 12.10 4.00 -2.82
N HIS A 63 10.90 3.60 -3.23
CA HIS A 63 10.73 2.68 -4.36
C HIS A 63 11.02 3.35 -5.71
N ALA A 64 10.71 4.64 -5.88
CA ALA A 64 11.12 5.39 -7.07
C ALA A 64 12.65 5.46 -7.20
N ALA A 65 13.38 5.73 -6.11
CA ALA A 65 14.83 5.78 -6.10
C ALA A 65 15.47 4.41 -6.38
N MET A 66 14.95 3.33 -5.78
CA MET A 66 15.40 1.97 -6.08
C MET A 66 15.17 1.61 -7.55
N PHE A 67 14.00 1.96 -8.11
CA PHE A 67 13.69 1.69 -9.51
C PHE A 67 14.66 2.42 -10.45
N ASP A 68 14.83 3.74 -10.31
CA ASP A 68 15.71 4.51 -11.20
C ASP A 68 17.18 4.08 -11.08
N ALA A 69 17.63 3.66 -9.88
CA ALA A 69 18.97 3.14 -9.67
C ALA A 69 19.19 1.82 -10.44
N VAL A 70 18.25 0.87 -10.34
CA VAL A 70 18.31 -0.39 -11.07
C VAL A 70 18.12 -0.18 -12.58
N ASN A 71 17.18 0.68 -12.97
CA ASN A 71 16.88 0.95 -14.38
C ASN A 71 17.93 1.82 -15.07
N SER A 72 18.78 2.54 -14.34
CA SER A 72 19.98 3.17 -14.88
C SER A 72 21.01 2.15 -15.39
N ILE A 73 21.05 0.96 -14.76
CA ILE A 73 21.90 -0.18 -15.14
C ILE A 73 21.24 -1.02 -16.24
N GLU A 74 19.98 -1.45 -16.02
CA GLU A 74 19.29 -2.36 -16.95
C GLU A 74 18.71 -1.69 -18.19
N ARG A 75 18.28 -0.43 -18.06
CA ARG A 75 17.71 0.41 -19.15
C ARG A 75 16.55 -0.24 -19.91
N ARG A 76 15.73 -1.04 -19.21
CA ARG A 76 14.58 -1.76 -19.79
C ARG A 76 13.31 -0.91 -19.88
N TYR A 77 13.23 0.14 -19.08
CA TYR A 77 12.06 0.99 -18.95
C TYR A 77 12.46 2.46 -19.09
N GLU A 78 11.51 3.33 -19.41
CA GLU A 78 11.66 4.77 -19.22
C GLU A 78 11.94 5.04 -17.73
N PRO A 79 12.87 5.95 -17.38
CA PRO A 79 13.07 6.32 -15.98
C PRO A 79 11.80 6.94 -15.41
N TYR A 80 11.61 6.78 -14.10
CA TYR A 80 10.59 7.54 -13.39
C TYR A 80 10.97 9.02 -13.35
N LEU A 81 12.19 9.32 -12.95
CA LEU A 81 12.70 10.69 -12.85
C LEU A 81 14.04 10.87 -13.55
N VAL A 82 15.01 9.98 -13.29
CA VAL A 82 16.36 10.09 -13.83
C VAL A 82 16.90 8.75 -14.31
N GLN A 83 17.73 8.80 -15.37
CA GLN A 83 18.51 7.66 -15.82
C GLN A 83 19.98 8.07 -15.91
N LEU A 84 20.75 7.74 -14.89
CA LEU A 84 22.17 8.13 -14.82
C LEU A 84 23.03 7.13 -15.62
N PRO A 85 24.20 7.55 -16.14
CA PRO A 85 25.14 6.63 -16.76
C PRO A 85 25.65 5.58 -15.76
N ALA A 86 25.64 4.31 -16.15
CA ALA A 86 26.15 3.20 -15.35
C ALA A 86 26.75 2.11 -16.26
N ASP A 87 27.79 1.43 -15.78
CA ASP A 87 28.32 0.23 -16.44
C ASP A 87 27.31 -0.92 -16.25
N PRO A 88 26.99 -1.74 -17.28
CA PRO A 88 26.14 -2.92 -17.13
C PRO A 88 26.60 -3.93 -16.06
N ALA A 89 27.88 -3.93 -15.68
CA ALA A 89 28.43 -4.74 -14.60
C ALA A 89 28.18 -4.18 -13.19
N THR A 90 27.67 -2.95 -13.07
CA THR A 90 27.36 -2.32 -11.78
C THR A 90 26.41 -3.19 -10.94
N SER A 91 26.67 -3.33 -9.64
CA SER A 91 25.83 -4.13 -8.75
C SER A 91 24.46 -3.47 -8.53
N LYS A 92 23.40 -4.13 -9.03
CA LYS A 92 22.01 -3.70 -8.86
C LYS A 92 21.57 -3.77 -7.41
N GLU A 93 22.04 -4.78 -6.68
CA GLU A 93 21.77 -4.95 -5.26
C GLU A 93 22.38 -3.82 -4.43
N ALA A 94 23.64 -3.45 -4.69
CA ALA A 94 24.27 -2.33 -4.00
C ALA A 94 23.59 -1.00 -4.33
N ALA A 95 23.21 -0.79 -5.60
CA ALA A 95 22.54 0.43 -6.05
C ALA A 95 21.14 0.60 -5.44
N ALA A 96 20.31 -0.45 -5.45
CA ALA A 96 18.99 -0.39 -4.83
C ALA A 96 19.07 -0.18 -3.31
N ALA A 97 19.96 -0.93 -2.64
CA ALA A 97 20.15 -0.81 -1.19
C ALA A 97 20.59 0.59 -0.76
N ALA A 98 21.60 1.15 -1.46
CA ALA A 98 22.08 2.50 -1.20
C ALA A 98 20.99 3.54 -1.48
N ALA A 99 20.26 3.42 -2.58
CA ALA A 99 19.16 4.35 -2.90
C ALA A 99 18.08 4.38 -1.82
N ALA A 100 17.63 3.21 -1.36
CA ALA A 100 16.65 3.11 -0.27
C ALA A 100 17.17 3.72 1.03
N ALA A 101 18.40 3.37 1.41
CA ALA A 101 19.03 3.86 2.63
C ALA A 101 19.19 5.38 2.65
N THR A 102 19.63 5.98 1.53
CA THR A 102 19.79 7.42 1.39
C THR A 102 18.46 8.16 1.57
N VAL A 103 17.37 7.65 0.99
CA VAL A 103 16.04 8.25 1.19
C VAL A 103 15.56 8.10 2.64
N LEU A 104 15.70 6.92 3.24
CA LEU A 104 15.26 6.69 4.62
C LEU A 104 16.06 7.51 5.64
N ALA A 105 17.34 7.78 5.36
CA ALA A 105 18.19 8.58 6.24
C ALA A 105 17.74 10.05 6.38
N THR A 106 16.80 10.53 5.57
CA THR A 106 16.28 11.90 5.69
C THR A 106 15.13 12.05 6.68
N ILE A 107 14.68 10.96 7.32
CA ILE A 107 13.55 10.99 8.27
C ILE A 107 13.92 11.76 9.53
N ASP A 108 14.95 11.30 10.25
CA ASP A 108 15.55 11.98 11.39
C ASP A 108 16.98 11.43 11.65
N GLU A 109 17.71 12.07 12.56
CA GLU A 109 19.09 11.67 12.88
C GLU A 109 19.21 10.25 13.46
N LYS A 110 18.19 9.78 14.20
CA LYS A 110 18.20 8.44 14.78
C LYS A 110 18.04 7.41 13.67
N THR A 111 17.05 7.59 12.80
CA THR A 111 16.83 6.75 11.63
C THR A 111 18.05 6.75 10.71
N ALA A 112 18.69 7.90 10.47
CA ALA A 112 19.90 7.99 9.67
C ALA A 112 21.02 7.06 10.20
N ARG A 113 21.26 7.07 11.52
CA ARG A 113 22.25 6.19 12.15
C ARG A 113 21.87 4.71 12.02
N GLU A 114 20.62 4.36 12.30
CA GLU A 114 20.13 2.96 12.24
C GLU A 114 20.17 2.38 10.83
N VAL A 115 19.73 3.16 9.84
CA VAL A 115 19.73 2.76 8.43
C VAL A 115 21.15 2.69 7.87
N THR A 116 22.07 3.56 8.29
CA THR A 116 23.49 3.48 7.89
C THR A 116 24.12 2.17 8.35
N VAL A 117 23.86 1.76 9.60
CA VAL A 117 24.36 0.46 10.12
C VAL A 117 23.75 -0.69 9.34
N THR A 118 22.44 -0.64 9.08
CA THR A 118 21.72 -1.68 8.34
C THR A 118 22.22 -1.80 6.90
N LEU A 119 22.49 -0.68 6.22
CA LEU A 119 23.10 -0.65 4.89
C LEU A 119 24.50 -1.29 4.91
N ALA A 120 25.35 -0.90 5.86
CA ALA A 120 26.70 -1.46 5.98
C ALA A 120 26.68 -2.99 6.17
N THR A 121 25.78 -3.50 7.03
CA THR A 121 25.58 -4.95 7.20
C THR A 121 25.11 -5.62 5.91
N TYR A 122 24.15 -5.02 5.20
CA TYR A 122 23.66 -5.56 3.93
C TYR A 122 24.76 -5.62 2.88
N LEU A 123 25.51 -4.52 2.69
CA LEU A 123 26.59 -4.43 1.69
C LEU A 123 27.75 -5.40 1.97
N ALA A 124 28.03 -5.69 3.25
CA ALA A 124 29.04 -6.70 3.62
C ALA A 124 28.66 -8.12 3.18
N SER A 125 27.37 -8.39 2.93
CA SER A 125 26.90 -9.69 2.38
C SER A 125 27.05 -9.81 0.86
N ILE A 126 27.31 -8.70 0.16
CA ILE A 126 27.54 -8.68 -1.28
C ILE A 126 29.02 -9.01 -1.54
N PRO A 127 29.32 -10.09 -2.31
CA PRO A 127 30.69 -10.44 -2.66
C PRO A 127 31.47 -9.25 -3.21
N ASP A 128 32.76 -9.21 -2.91
CA ASP A 128 33.64 -8.20 -3.49
C ASP A 128 34.04 -8.63 -4.91
N ASP A 129 33.49 -7.96 -5.91
CA ASP A 129 33.61 -8.28 -7.33
C ASP A 129 34.38 -7.21 -8.13
N GLY A 130 35.19 -6.41 -7.45
CA GLY A 130 35.92 -5.27 -8.03
C GLY A 130 35.19 -3.95 -7.80
N SER A 131 35.01 -3.14 -8.84
CA SER A 131 34.36 -1.83 -8.69
C SER A 131 32.83 -1.89 -8.63
N ALA A 132 32.20 -2.97 -9.10
CA ALA A 132 30.76 -3.05 -9.33
C ALA A 132 29.90 -2.71 -8.11
N LYS A 133 30.25 -3.22 -6.92
CA LYS A 133 29.60 -2.85 -5.66
C LYS A 133 29.78 -1.38 -5.31
N ALA A 134 31.01 -0.85 -5.38
CA ALA A 134 31.30 0.55 -5.07
C ALA A 134 30.62 1.51 -6.05
N ASP A 135 30.55 1.12 -7.33
CA ASP A 135 29.87 1.86 -8.40
C ASP A 135 28.36 1.87 -8.15
N GLY A 136 27.80 0.72 -7.71
CA GLY A 136 26.40 0.60 -7.34
C GLY A 136 26.03 1.53 -6.20
N ILE A 137 26.82 1.56 -5.12
CA ILE A 137 26.60 2.47 -3.99
C ILE A 137 26.52 3.92 -4.47
N ARG A 138 27.53 4.39 -5.23
CA ARG A 138 27.57 5.78 -5.72
C ARG A 138 26.39 6.10 -6.64
N LEU A 139 25.98 5.16 -7.50
CA LEU A 139 24.82 5.32 -8.37
C LEU A 139 23.52 5.45 -7.55
N GLY A 140 23.31 4.56 -6.57
CA GLY A 140 22.14 4.56 -5.73
C GLY A 140 21.97 5.86 -4.93
N GLU A 141 23.06 6.33 -4.31
CA GLU A 141 23.10 7.61 -3.59
C GLU A 141 22.78 8.80 -4.50
N ALA A 142 23.35 8.82 -5.72
CA ALA A 142 23.13 9.89 -6.69
C ALA A 142 21.69 9.93 -7.20
N VAL A 143 21.08 8.77 -7.48
CA VAL A 143 19.68 8.67 -7.88
C VAL A 143 18.75 9.11 -6.74
N ALA A 144 19.00 8.63 -5.51
CA ALA A 144 18.21 9.02 -4.35
C ALA A 144 18.26 10.53 -4.11
N ALA A 145 19.43 11.16 -4.26
CA ALA A 145 19.57 12.61 -4.16
C ALA A 145 18.68 13.36 -5.19
N LYS A 146 18.53 12.84 -6.41
CA LYS A 146 17.64 13.42 -7.43
C LYS A 146 16.17 13.28 -7.09
N VAL A 147 15.76 12.14 -6.54
CA VAL A 147 14.38 11.94 -6.05
C VAL A 147 14.09 12.88 -4.88
N LEU A 148 15.01 13.01 -3.92
CA LEU A 148 14.89 13.93 -2.80
C LEU A 148 14.79 15.40 -3.25
N GLU A 149 15.65 15.83 -4.17
CA GLU A 149 15.65 17.17 -4.77
C GLU A 149 14.29 17.48 -5.43
N ALA A 150 13.78 16.56 -6.25
CA ALA A 150 12.50 16.73 -6.93
C ALA A 150 11.29 16.77 -5.97
N ARG A 151 11.43 16.24 -4.76
CA ARG A 151 10.36 16.18 -3.75
C ARG A 151 10.56 17.15 -2.58
N ALA A 152 11.61 17.97 -2.58
CA ALA A 152 11.93 18.87 -1.47
C ALA A 152 10.83 19.93 -1.22
N ASN A 153 10.19 20.41 -2.27
CA ASN A 153 9.17 21.47 -2.25
C ASN A 153 7.87 21.01 -2.93
N ASP A 154 7.37 19.84 -2.52
CA ASP A 154 6.19 19.19 -3.10
C ASP A 154 4.89 19.43 -2.31
N ASP A 155 4.86 20.49 -1.49
CA ASP A 155 3.74 20.91 -0.64
C ASP A 155 3.30 19.90 0.45
N HIS A 156 4.14 18.91 0.80
CA HIS A 156 3.84 17.95 1.88
C HIS A 156 3.69 18.56 3.28
N ASN A 157 4.19 19.78 3.46
CA ASN A 157 4.11 20.56 4.70
C ASN A 157 3.21 21.80 4.56
N ALA A 158 2.29 21.82 3.59
CA ALA A 158 1.36 22.93 3.39
C ALA A 158 0.56 23.23 4.66
N VAL A 159 0.27 24.51 4.88
CA VAL A 159 -0.52 24.99 6.03
C VAL A 159 -1.96 24.48 5.91
N ASP A 160 -2.49 23.95 7.02
CA ASP A 160 -3.89 23.56 7.15
C ASP A 160 -4.80 24.79 7.25
N ASP A 161 -5.65 24.96 6.24
CA ASP A 161 -6.62 26.04 6.09
C ASP A 161 -8.07 25.53 6.11
N TYR A 162 -8.29 24.25 6.42
CA TYR A 162 -9.62 23.66 6.45
C TYR A 162 -10.52 24.33 7.52
N ARG A 163 -11.78 24.59 7.15
CA ARG A 163 -12.80 25.12 8.06
C ARG A 163 -14.01 24.19 8.10
N PRO A 164 -14.49 23.80 9.31
CA PRO A 164 -15.71 23.01 9.45
C PRO A 164 -16.92 23.70 8.81
N ARG A 165 -17.78 22.91 8.16
CA ARG A 165 -19.09 23.33 7.63
C ARG A 165 -20.19 22.61 8.43
N THR A 166 -21.35 23.24 8.61
CA THR A 166 -22.45 22.67 9.42
C THR A 166 -23.78 22.69 8.67
N ALA A 167 -24.24 21.51 8.24
CA ALA A 167 -25.58 21.21 7.72
C ALA A 167 -25.77 19.68 7.71
N PRO A 168 -27.00 19.13 7.62
CA PRO A 168 -27.21 17.71 7.35
C PRO A 168 -26.42 17.25 6.12
N GLY A 169 -25.87 16.02 6.17
CA GLY A 169 -24.99 15.49 5.11
C GLY A 169 -23.53 15.94 5.15
N VAL A 170 -23.19 16.93 5.99
CA VAL A 170 -21.84 17.53 6.02
C VAL A 170 -21.02 17.03 7.22
N TYR A 171 -19.76 16.69 6.98
CA TYR A 171 -18.81 16.25 7.99
C TYR A 171 -18.46 17.39 8.95
N VAL A 172 -18.73 17.15 10.24
CA VAL A 172 -18.34 18.03 11.33
C VAL A 172 -17.22 17.34 12.12
N PRO A 173 -15.96 17.83 12.05
CA PRO A 173 -14.87 17.28 12.85
C PRO A 173 -15.11 17.50 14.34
N THR A 174 -14.93 16.47 15.14
CA THR A 174 -14.94 16.56 16.62
C THR A 174 -13.53 16.71 17.21
N SER A 175 -12.49 16.63 16.37
CA SER A 175 -11.08 16.91 16.67
C SER A 175 -10.36 17.40 15.40
N ILE A 176 -9.04 17.64 15.46
CA ILE A 176 -8.24 18.08 14.30
C ILE A 176 -8.33 17.02 13.20
N THR A 177 -8.62 17.46 11.98
CA THR A 177 -8.76 16.60 10.80
C THR A 177 -7.41 16.05 10.33
N ALA A 178 -7.41 14.80 9.87
CA ALA A 178 -6.25 14.12 9.33
C ALA A 178 -6.14 14.35 7.82
N ALA A 179 -4.93 14.68 7.32
CA ALA A 179 -4.66 14.85 5.89
C ALA A 179 -5.54 15.89 5.15
N SER A 180 -6.03 16.93 5.84
CA SER A 180 -6.77 18.07 5.25
C SER A 180 -5.99 18.77 4.13
N THR A 181 -4.66 18.77 4.20
CA THR A 181 -3.78 19.38 3.19
C THR A 181 -3.22 18.39 2.18
N TRP A 182 -3.53 17.09 2.29
CA TRP A 182 -2.83 16.07 1.52
C TRP A 182 -3.09 16.14 0.01
N SER A 183 -4.22 16.73 -0.40
CA SER A 183 -4.51 17.03 -1.81
C SER A 183 -3.58 18.08 -2.42
N LYS A 184 -2.86 18.86 -1.60
CA LYS A 184 -1.86 19.84 -2.06
C LYS A 184 -0.55 19.18 -2.45
N VAL A 185 -0.26 17.96 -1.95
CA VAL A 185 0.97 17.23 -2.29
C VAL A 185 1.05 17.04 -3.80
N LYS A 186 2.17 17.43 -4.42
CA LYS A 186 2.40 17.16 -5.85
C LYS A 186 2.30 15.66 -6.10
N PRO A 187 1.42 15.15 -6.98
CA PRO A 187 1.39 13.72 -7.26
C PRO A 187 2.69 13.18 -7.87
N PHE A 188 2.89 11.87 -7.82
CA PHE A 188 4.03 11.20 -8.44
C PHE A 188 3.76 10.91 -9.92
N ALA A 189 2.57 10.41 -10.25
CA ALA A 189 2.14 10.06 -11.60
C ALA A 189 0.93 10.88 -12.08
N LEU A 190 -0.03 11.17 -11.20
CA LEU A 190 -1.20 11.99 -11.56
C LEU A 190 -0.79 13.40 -11.98
N THR A 191 -1.58 14.02 -12.84
CA THR A 191 -1.38 15.41 -13.26
C THR A 191 -1.86 16.39 -12.18
N THR A 192 -2.99 16.09 -11.54
CA THR A 192 -3.59 16.90 -10.47
C THR A 192 -4.31 16.02 -9.46
N ALA A 193 -4.45 16.47 -8.22
CA ALA A 193 -5.18 15.71 -7.18
C ALA A 193 -6.64 15.39 -7.57
N SER A 194 -7.30 16.30 -8.29
CA SER A 194 -8.69 16.12 -8.73
C SER A 194 -8.86 15.30 -10.03
N GLN A 195 -7.79 14.75 -10.59
CA GLN A 195 -7.82 14.07 -11.91
C GLN A 195 -8.84 12.92 -11.94
N PHE A 196 -9.00 12.22 -10.82
CA PHE A 196 -9.92 11.09 -10.67
C PHE A 196 -11.03 11.37 -9.66
N ARG A 197 -11.31 12.64 -9.32
CA ARG A 197 -12.41 12.97 -8.41
C ARG A 197 -13.72 12.40 -8.98
N PRO A 198 -14.46 11.57 -8.23
CA PRO A 198 -15.69 10.97 -8.70
C PRO A 198 -16.81 12.02 -8.76
N ASP A 199 -18.00 11.64 -9.24
CA ASP A 199 -19.20 12.44 -9.10
C ASP A 199 -19.57 12.66 -7.61
N PRO A 200 -20.46 13.63 -7.29
CA PRO A 200 -20.92 13.84 -5.92
C PRO A 200 -21.55 12.59 -5.27
N PRO A 201 -21.55 12.49 -3.93
CA PRO A 201 -22.30 11.46 -3.21
C PRO A 201 -23.76 11.42 -3.63
N ILE A 202 -24.37 10.24 -3.51
CA ILE A 202 -25.81 10.05 -3.78
C ILE A 202 -26.67 10.96 -2.89
N SER A 203 -27.84 11.35 -3.40
CA SER A 203 -28.79 12.18 -2.63
C SER A 203 -29.24 11.49 -1.35
N LEU A 204 -29.31 12.24 -0.25
CA LEU A 204 -29.86 11.75 1.03
C LEU A 204 -31.35 11.39 0.91
N SER A 205 -32.10 12.00 -0.01
CA SER A 205 -33.50 11.64 -0.28
C SER A 205 -33.67 10.37 -1.12
N SER A 206 -32.57 9.75 -1.58
CA SER A 206 -32.65 8.59 -2.46
C SER A 206 -32.94 7.29 -1.70
N ARG A 207 -33.56 6.32 -2.39
CA ARG A 207 -33.72 4.96 -1.86
C ARG A 207 -32.39 4.25 -1.67
N GLU A 208 -31.41 4.55 -2.52
CA GLU A 208 -30.06 3.99 -2.41
C GLU A 208 -29.38 4.45 -1.12
N TRP A 209 -29.50 5.74 -0.77
CA TRP A 209 -29.03 6.26 0.52
C TRP A 209 -29.63 5.49 1.69
N ALA A 210 -30.96 5.35 1.73
CA ALA A 210 -31.63 4.60 2.78
C ALA A 210 -31.19 3.13 2.85
N THR A 211 -30.91 2.50 1.71
CA THR A 211 -30.42 1.12 1.65
C THR A 211 -29.04 1.00 2.29
N ASP A 212 -28.10 1.85 1.87
CA ASP A 212 -26.72 1.80 2.33
C ASP A 212 -26.57 2.28 3.79
N TYR A 213 -27.37 3.26 4.20
CA TYR A 213 -27.50 3.70 5.58
C TYR A 213 -27.96 2.55 6.49
N ASN A 214 -29.00 1.81 6.10
CA ASN A 214 -29.53 0.72 6.91
C ASN A 214 -28.61 -0.51 6.89
N GLU A 215 -27.92 -0.80 5.78
CA GLU A 215 -26.88 -1.84 5.74
C GLU A 215 -25.81 -1.55 6.80
N ILE A 216 -25.24 -0.34 6.81
CA ILE A 216 -24.19 -0.01 7.78
C ILE A 216 -24.74 0.14 9.20
N LYS A 217 -26.01 0.54 9.39
CA LYS A 217 -26.65 0.55 10.71
C LYS A 217 -26.70 -0.86 11.30
N ASP A 218 -27.11 -1.84 10.50
CA ASP A 218 -27.26 -3.24 10.90
C ASP A 218 -25.92 -3.97 11.07
N TYR A 219 -25.01 -3.76 10.12
CA TYR A 219 -23.75 -4.50 10.02
C TYR A 219 -22.53 -3.73 10.52
N GLY A 220 -22.61 -2.43 10.79
CA GLY A 220 -21.47 -1.61 11.21
C GLY A 220 -21.40 -1.36 12.72
N ARG A 221 -22.48 -1.65 13.44
CA ARG A 221 -22.62 -1.33 14.87
C ARG A 221 -21.68 -2.12 15.79
N GLN A 222 -21.29 -1.54 16.91
CA GLN A 222 -20.35 -2.16 17.86
C GLN A 222 -20.94 -3.40 18.53
N THR A 223 -22.20 -3.33 18.97
CA THR A 223 -22.89 -4.36 19.75
C THR A 223 -24.17 -4.80 19.06
N ASN A 224 -24.57 -6.07 19.22
CA ASN A 224 -25.78 -6.65 18.63
C ASN A 224 -25.88 -6.46 17.09
N ALA A 225 -24.74 -6.50 16.40
CA ALA A 225 -24.68 -6.40 14.94
C ALA A 225 -25.23 -7.67 14.26
N LYS A 226 -25.78 -7.51 13.05
CA LYS A 226 -26.13 -8.66 12.18
C LYS A 226 -24.91 -9.38 11.61
N ARG A 227 -23.70 -8.86 11.87
CA ARG A 227 -22.45 -9.46 11.40
C ARG A 227 -22.22 -10.85 11.98
N SER A 228 -21.71 -11.75 11.16
CA SER A 228 -21.14 -13.01 11.64
C SER A 228 -19.81 -12.79 12.37
N THR A 229 -19.29 -13.84 13.03
CA THR A 229 -17.95 -13.85 13.62
C THR A 229 -16.88 -13.53 12.57
N GLN A 230 -16.95 -14.17 11.38
CA GLN A 230 -16.01 -13.93 10.29
C GLN A 230 -16.04 -12.49 9.79
N GLN A 231 -17.23 -11.88 9.71
CA GLN A 231 -17.38 -10.48 9.29
C GLN A 231 -16.80 -9.53 10.33
N THR A 232 -16.94 -9.84 11.62
CA THR A 232 -16.33 -9.06 12.72
C THR A 232 -14.82 -9.20 12.73
N GLU A 233 -14.28 -10.40 12.50
CA GLU A 233 -12.85 -10.64 12.33
C GLU A 233 -12.31 -9.83 11.14
N THR A 234 -12.96 -9.92 9.98
CA THR A 234 -12.54 -9.19 8.77
C THR A 234 -12.61 -7.68 8.97
N ALA A 235 -13.64 -7.17 9.65
CA ALA A 235 -13.73 -5.75 10.03
C ALA A 235 -12.55 -5.30 10.91
N ARG A 236 -12.10 -6.16 11.84
CA ARG A 236 -10.92 -5.90 12.70
C ARG A 236 -9.62 -6.04 11.93
N PHE A 237 -9.51 -7.02 11.05
CA PHE A 237 -8.34 -7.28 10.22
C PHE A 237 -7.96 -6.03 9.42
N TRP A 238 -8.94 -5.39 8.79
CA TRP A 238 -8.72 -4.18 7.97
C TRP A 238 -8.75 -2.86 8.75
N LEU A 239 -8.69 -2.88 10.09
CA LEU A 239 -8.36 -1.68 10.86
C LEU A 239 -6.90 -1.27 10.68
N MET A 240 -6.04 -2.18 10.18
CA MET A 240 -4.69 -1.86 9.77
C MET A 240 -4.65 -0.76 8.70
N VAL A 241 -3.58 0.04 8.71
CA VAL A 241 -3.44 1.25 7.89
C VAL A 241 -1.99 1.44 7.45
N GLY A 242 -1.79 2.31 6.45
CA GLY A 242 -0.46 2.72 5.98
C GLY A 242 0.30 1.61 5.24
N PRO A 243 1.63 1.77 5.09
CA PRO A 243 2.47 0.80 4.40
C PRO A 243 2.29 -0.67 4.86
N PRO A 244 2.15 -0.98 6.17
CA PRO A 244 1.93 -2.35 6.62
C PRO A 244 0.69 -3.04 6.04
N ALA A 245 -0.32 -2.28 5.59
CA ALA A 245 -1.56 -2.83 5.03
C ALA A 245 -1.44 -3.33 3.59
N TYR A 246 -0.52 -2.78 2.80
CA TYR A 246 -0.49 -3.01 1.35
C TYR A 246 0.87 -3.47 0.82
N HIS A 247 1.98 -3.02 1.41
CA HIS A 247 3.32 -3.40 0.95
C HIS A 247 3.61 -4.89 1.12
N PRO A 248 3.26 -5.56 2.25
CA PRO A 248 3.47 -7.00 2.38
C PRO A 248 2.77 -7.83 1.31
N PHE A 249 1.61 -7.39 0.82
CA PHE A 249 0.88 -8.07 -0.26
C PHE A 249 1.70 -8.08 -1.56
N VAL A 250 2.18 -6.91 -1.98
CA VAL A 250 2.98 -6.77 -3.22
C VAL A 250 4.33 -7.49 -3.08
N ARG A 251 4.95 -7.43 -1.89
CA ARG A 251 6.19 -8.14 -1.58
C ARG A 251 6.02 -9.65 -1.73
N GLN A 252 4.95 -10.22 -1.18
CA GLN A 252 4.66 -11.64 -1.33
C GLN A 252 4.39 -12.02 -2.78
N LEU A 253 3.74 -11.16 -3.57
CA LEU A 253 3.53 -11.40 -4.99
C LEU A 253 4.86 -11.47 -5.76
N VAL A 254 5.78 -10.55 -5.48
CA VAL A 254 7.14 -10.56 -6.03
C VAL A 254 7.88 -11.86 -5.70
N THR A 255 7.82 -12.29 -4.44
CA THR A 255 8.45 -13.53 -3.97
C THR A 255 7.82 -14.76 -4.61
N ALA A 256 6.48 -14.85 -4.62
CA ALA A 256 5.74 -15.99 -5.18
C ALA A 256 5.96 -16.15 -6.69
N LYS A 257 6.14 -15.03 -7.42
CA LYS A 257 6.47 -15.04 -8.85
C LYS A 257 7.96 -15.15 -9.14
N GLN A 258 8.82 -15.21 -8.11
CA GLN A 258 10.28 -15.28 -8.25
C GLN A 258 10.85 -14.20 -9.18
N MET A 259 10.35 -12.96 -9.08
CA MET A 259 10.75 -11.88 -9.98
C MET A 259 12.23 -11.52 -9.81
N ASN A 260 12.88 -11.17 -10.91
CA ASN A 260 14.23 -10.61 -10.90
C ASN A 260 14.23 -9.17 -10.34
N VAL A 261 15.41 -8.65 -10.01
CA VAL A 261 15.56 -7.33 -9.36
C VAL A 261 14.88 -6.19 -10.14
N GLY A 262 15.05 -6.13 -11.47
CA GLY A 262 14.46 -5.07 -12.29
C GLY A 262 12.92 -5.11 -12.34
N ASP A 263 12.35 -6.30 -12.52
CA ASP A 263 10.89 -6.45 -12.55
C ASP A 263 10.27 -6.23 -11.16
N SER A 264 10.95 -6.66 -10.09
CA SER A 264 10.57 -6.35 -8.71
C SER A 264 10.60 -4.84 -8.43
N ALA A 265 11.68 -4.17 -8.83
CA ALA A 265 11.85 -2.73 -8.63
C ALA A 265 10.72 -1.95 -9.32
N ARG A 266 10.39 -2.32 -10.56
CA ARG A 266 9.30 -1.69 -11.30
C ARG A 266 7.94 -1.94 -10.65
N LEU A 267 7.58 -3.19 -10.37
CA LEU A 267 6.25 -3.51 -9.83
C LEU A 267 6.01 -2.83 -8.48
N MET A 268 7.00 -2.89 -7.57
CA MET A 268 6.86 -2.28 -6.24
C MET A 268 6.88 -0.75 -6.30
N ALA A 269 7.62 -0.14 -7.24
CA ALA A 269 7.57 1.31 -7.45
C ALA A 269 6.25 1.79 -8.03
N LEU A 270 5.67 1.08 -9.01
CA LEU A 270 4.33 1.36 -9.52
C LEU A 270 3.27 1.25 -8.41
N ALA A 271 3.37 0.22 -7.56
CA ALA A 271 2.46 0.04 -6.43
C ALA A 271 2.59 1.17 -5.38
N ALA A 272 3.82 1.52 -4.98
CA ALA A 272 4.07 2.57 -3.99
C ALA A 272 3.63 3.96 -4.49
N ILE A 273 3.91 4.27 -5.77
CA ILE A 273 3.44 5.49 -6.44
C ILE A 273 1.90 5.52 -6.49
N GLY A 274 1.27 4.42 -6.92
CA GLY A 274 -0.19 4.32 -7.00
C GLY A 274 -0.87 4.50 -5.65
N LEU A 275 -0.33 3.87 -4.59
CA LEU A 275 -0.85 4.06 -3.22
C LEU A 275 -0.77 5.52 -2.76
N ASN A 276 0.36 6.20 -2.99
CA ASN A 276 0.50 7.60 -2.60
C ASN A 276 -0.45 8.51 -3.39
N ASP A 277 -0.54 8.32 -4.71
CA ASP A 277 -1.39 9.13 -5.56
C ASP A 277 -2.89 8.88 -5.32
N ALA A 278 -3.26 7.63 -4.99
CA ALA A 278 -4.60 7.31 -4.50
C ALA A 278 -4.94 8.05 -3.19
N LEU A 279 -3.97 8.23 -2.27
CA LEU A 279 -4.18 9.07 -1.08
C LEU A 279 -4.42 10.53 -1.46
N ILE A 280 -3.64 11.09 -2.37
CA ILE A 280 -3.79 12.47 -2.83
C ILE A 280 -5.20 12.67 -3.43
N ALA A 281 -5.60 11.76 -4.32
CA ALA A 281 -6.89 11.85 -5.02
C ALA A 281 -8.09 11.64 -4.08
N VAL A 282 -8.00 10.71 -3.12
CA VAL A 282 -9.10 10.50 -2.17
C VAL A 282 -9.27 11.67 -1.21
N PHE A 283 -8.19 12.29 -0.76
CA PHE A 283 -8.30 13.44 0.13
C PHE A 283 -8.79 14.70 -0.59
N ASP A 284 -8.44 14.86 -1.87
CA ASP A 284 -9.10 15.84 -2.72
C ASP A 284 -10.63 15.65 -2.73
N ALA A 285 -11.12 14.45 -3.06
CA ALA A 285 -12.54 14.17 -3.11
C ALA A 285 -13.23 14.33 -1.73
N LYS A 286 -12.59 13.82 -0.66
CA LYS A 286 -13.10 13.90 0.72
C LYS A 286 -13.34 15.33 1.16
N TYR A 287 -12.34 16.19 1.02
CA TYR A 287 -12.43 17.57 1.47
C TYR A 287 -13.14 18.48 0.47
N HIS A 288 -13.35 18.03 -0.78
CA HIS A 288 -14.26 18.65 -1.71
C HIS A 288 -15.73 18.43 -1.30
N TYR A 289 -16.14 17.17 -1.08
CA TYR A 289 -17.54 16.83 -0.78
C TYR A 289 -17.92 16.99 0.68
N ASN A 290 -16.98 16.83 1.60
CA ASN A 290 -17.19 16.87 3.05
C ASN A 290 -18.37 16.00 3.50
N PHE A 291 -18.52 14.79 2.94
CA PHE A 291 -19.65 13.92 3.28
C PHE A 291 -19.52 13.36 4.70
N TRP A 292 -20.62 13.40 5.46
CA TRP A 292 -20.66 12.95 6.85
C TRP A 292 -20.41 11.46 7.06
N ARG A 293 -19.98 11.09 8.27
CA ARG A 293 -19.66 9.71 8.66
C ARG A 293 -20.91 8.96 9.15
N PRO A 294 -20.92 7.61 9.08
CA PRO A 294 -22.01 6.77 9.60
C PRO A 294 -22.39 7.05 11.04
N ILE A 295 -21.40 7.25 11.93
CA ILE A 295 -21.66 7.62 13.33
C ILE A 295 -22.46 8.91 13.43
N THR A 296 -22.17 9.91 12.59
CA THR A 296 -22.90 11.19 12.59
C THR A 296 -24.27 11.01 11.96
N ALA A 297 -24.34 10.41 10.77
CA ALA A 297 -25.58 10.22 10.03
C ALA A 297 -26.60 9.41 10.85
N ILE A 298 -26.20 8.27 11.40
CA ILE A 298 -27.14 7.38 12.10
C ILE A 298 -27.70 8.00 13.37
N ARG A 299 -26.89 8.81 14.06
CA ARG A 299 -27.31 9.53 15.27
C ARG A 299 -28.14 10.78 14.96
N ASN A 300 -28.31 11.11 13.67
CA ASN A 300 -29.07 12.26 13.14
C ASN A 300 -29.97 11.84 11.96
N GLY A 301 -30.39 10.58 11.88
CA GLY A 301 -31.18 10.07 10.75
C GLY A 301 -32.58 10.69 10.63
N ASP A 302 -33.03 11.41 11.65
CA ASP A 302 -34.30 12.13 11.68
C ASP A 302 -34.24 13.55 11.08
N ILE A 303 -33.08 13.99 10.58
CA ILE A 303 -32.87 15.33 10.00
C ILE A 303 -32.26 15.30 8.60
N ASP A 304 -32.29 14.17 7.90
CA ASP A 304 -31.78 14.03 6.51
C ASP A 304 -32.87 14.05 5.43
N ASP A 305 -34.10 14.42 5.81
CA ASP A 305 -35.29 14.46 4.95
C ASP A 305 -35.60 13.12 4.24
N ASN A 306 -35.28 12.00 4.89
CA ASN A 306 -35.62 10.65 4.41
C ASN A 306 -36.34 9.86 5.52
N ASP A 307 -37.54 9.36 5.24
CA ASP A 307 -38.37 8.63 6.21
C ASP A 307 -37.93 7.17 6.42
N LEU A 308 -36.98 6.68 5.62
CA LEU A 308 -36.44 5.33 5.69
C LEU A 308 -35.14 5.23 6.49
N THR A 309 -34.63 6.33 7.05
CA THR A 309 -33.32 6.43 7.74
C THR A 309 -33.48 6.69 9.22
N GLU A 310 -34.27 5.84 9.91
CA GLU A 310 -34.53 5.98 11.34
C GLU A 310 -33.26 6.24 12.18
N ARG A 311 -33.31 7.29 13.00
CA ARG A 311 -32.26 7.69 13.93
C ARG A 311 -32.04 6.64 15.01
N GLU A 312 -30.77 6.34 15.28
CA GLU A 312 -30.35 5.57 16.45
C GLU A 312 -29.34 6.36 17.30
N ALA A 313 -29.86 6.97 18.37
CA ALA A 313 -29.12 7.94 19.20
C ALA A 313 -27.86 7.38 19.88
N THR A 314 -27.77 6.07 20.10
CA THR A 314 -26.66 5.42 20.80
C THR A 314 -25.74 4.63 19.87
N TRP A 315 -26.00 4.64 18.56
CA TRP A 315 -25.21 3.88 17.59
C TRP A 315 -23.73 4.25 17.67
N GLN A 316 -22.88 3.23 17.60
CA GLN A 316 -21.42 3.32 17.59
C GLN A 316 -20.86 2.31 16.59
N PRO A 317 -19.79 2.65 15.84
CA PRO A 317 -19.06 1.71 15.01
C PRO A 317 -18.16 0.77 15.86
N ILE A 318 -17.51 -0.20 15.22
CA ILE A 318 -16.69 -1.20 15.94
C ILE A 318 -15.50 -0.58 16.71
N ASP A 319 -14.99 0.55 16.22
CA ASP A 319 -13.84 1.28 16.75
C ASP A 319 -13.98 2.79 16.45
N ASN A 320 -13.04 3.61 16.88
CA ASN A 320 -13.04 5.06 16.65
C ASN A 320 -13.10 5.39 15.16
N THR A 321 -14.04 6.26 14.79
CA THR A 321 -14.21 6.71 13.41
C THR A 321 -12.98 7.53 12.97
N PRO A 322 -12.38 7.25 11.80
CA PRO A 322 -11.23 8.02 11.32
C PRO A 322 -11.54 9.52 11.13
N MET A 323 -10.57 10.37 11.47
CA MET A 323 -10.72 11.84 11.56
C MET A 323 -10.66 12.56 10.20
N HIS A 324 -11.47 12.14 9.24
CA HIS A 324 -11.60 12.79 7.94
C HIS A 324 -12.97 12.49 7.31
N PRO A 325 -13.43 13.24 6.29
CA PRO A 325 -14.70 12.99 5.62
C PRO A 325 -14.85 11.57 5.09
N GLU A 326 -16.09 11.14 4.93
CA GLU A 326 -16.44 9.76 4.59
C GLU A 326 -16.14 9.44 3.12
N TYR A 327 -16.58 10.27 2.19
CA TYR A 327 -16.67 9.90 0.78
C TYR A 327 -15.48 10.38 -0.07
N PRO A 328 -14.88 9.52 -0.92
CA PRO A 328 -15.12 8.08 -1.05
C PRO A 328 -14.25 7.26 -0.08
N CYS A 329 -14.47 5.95 -0.02
CA CYS A 329 -13.76 5.04 0.89
C CYS A 329 -12.24 4.99 0.64
N ALA A 330 -11.44 5.37 1.64
CA ALA A 330 -9.97 5.44 1.53
C ALA A 330 -9.30 4.07 1.38
N HIS A 331 -9.69 3.08 2.19
CA HIS A 331 -9.15 1.72 2.04
C HIS A 331 -9.51 1.11 0.68
N CYS A 332 -10.70 1.41 0.16
CA CYS A 332 -11.19 0.88 -1.11
C CYS A 332 -10.42 1.44 -2.30
N ILE A 333 -10.07 2.73 -2.29
CA ILE A 333 -9.21 3.31 -3.35
C ILE A 333 -7.78 2.75 -3.30
N LEU A 334 -7.25 2.46 -2.10
CA LEU A 334 -5.89 1.94 -1.96
C LEU A 334 -5.81 0.49 -2.41
N SER A 335 -6.76 -0.36 -1.99
CA SER A 335 -6.84 -1.74 -2.48
C SER A 335 -7.14 -1.79 -3.98
N GLY A 336 -8.04 -0.92 -4.47
CA GLY A 336 -8.32 -0.74 -5.88
C GLY A 336 -7.09 -0.32 -6.68
N SER A 337 -6.26 0.59 -6.17
CA SER A 337 -5.01 1.00 -6.83
C SER A 337 -4.02 -0.15 -6.95
N ILE A 338 -3.88 -0.99 -5.92
CA ILE A 338 -3.04 -2.18 -5.98
C ILE A 338 -3.59 -3.18 -7.00
N ALA A 339 -4.89 -3.42 -7.00
CA ALA A 339 -5.55 -4.26 -8.00
C ALA A 339 -5.36 -3.74 -9.43
N GLY A 340 -5.51 -2.43 -9.65
CA GLY A 340 -5.31 -1.78 -10.94
C GLY A 340 -3.87 -1.92 -11.45
N VAL A 341 -2.89 -1.70 -10.57
CA VAL A 341 -1.47 -1.88 -10.89
C VAL A 341 -1.18 -3.34 -11.27
N ILE A 342 -1.59 -4.30 -10.42
CA ILE A 342 -1.30 -5.73 -10.65
C ILE A 342 -2.00 -6.23 -11.91
N LYS A 343 -3.28 -5.91 -12.09
CA LYS A 343 -4.05 -6.27 -13.29
C LYS A 343 -3.40 -5.74 -14.55
N THR A 344 -3.03 -4.46 -14.56
CA THR A 344 -2.48 -3.82 -15.76
C THR A 344 -1.05 -4.30 -16.04
N ALA A 345 -0.23 -4.51 -15.01
CA ALA A 345 1.16 -4.94 -15.18
C ALA A 345 1.29 -6.43 -15.54
N SER A 346 0.39 -7.28 -15.05
CA SER A 346 0.43 -8.74 -15.30
C SER A 346 -0.52 -9.22 -16.40
N GLY A 347 -1.48 -8.39 -16.80
CA GLY A 347 -2.54 -8.76 -17.74
C GLY A 347 -3.61 -9.68 -17.15
N SER A 348 -3.61 -9.92 -15.83
CA SER A 348 -4.53 -10.82 -15.15
C SER A 348 -4.94 -10.30 -13.77
N GLU A 349 -6.17 -10.60 -13.36
CA GLU A 349 -6.62 -10.41 -11.97
C GLU A 349 -6.28 -11.61 -11.09
N ASP A 350 -6.02 -12.78 -11.68
CA ASP A 350 -5.58 -13.97 -10.97
C ASP A 350 -4.11 -13.89 -10.59
N ILE A 351 -3.81 -14.27 -9.35
CA ILE A 351 -2.49 -14.21 -8.74
C ILE A 351 -2.16 -15.55 -8.07
N PRO A 352 -0.87 -15.89 -7.87
CA PRO A 352 -0.49 -16.91 -6.90
C PRO A 352 -1.10 -16.61 -5.53
N GLU A 353 -1.35 -17.64 -4.71
CA GLU A 353 -1.90 -17.42 -3.38
C GLU A 353 -0.99 -16.51 -2.55
N ILE A 354 -1.56 -15.40 -2.05
CA ILE A 354 -0.91 -14.45 -1.16
C ILE A 354 -1.57 -14.54 0.21
N ALA A 355 -0.77 -14.57 1.28
CA ALA A 355 -1.23 -14.76 2.65
C ALA A 355 -0.81 -13.58 3.53
N ILE A 356 -1.75 -12.73 3.93
CA ILE A 356 -1.46 -11.55 4.76
C ILE A 356 -1.95 -11.73 6.19
N THR A 357 -1.22 -11.15 7.13
CA THR A 357 -1.60 -11.05 8.55
C THR A 357 -1.87 -9.60 8.91
N SER A 358 -2.60 -9.39 10.00
CA SER A 358 -2.90 -8.04 10.48
C SER A 358 -2.58 -7.91 11.97
N PRO A 359 -1.85 -6.86 12.40
CA PRO A 359 -1.63 -6.58 13.81
C PRO A 359 -2.93 -6.19 14.53
N THR A 360 -3.97 -5.78 13.80
CA THR A 360 -5.29 -5.45 14.37
C THR A 360 -6.23 -6.66 14.45
N ALA A 361 -5.80 -7.81 13.95
CA ALA A 361 -6.42 -9.13 14.17
C ALA A 361 -5.35 -10.21 14.39
N PRO A 362 -4.67 -10.22 15.56
CA PRO A 362 -3.60 -11.17 15.84
C PRO A 362 -4.06 -12.63 15.74
N GLY A 363 -3.23 -13.48 15.15
CA GLY A 363 -3.52 -14.92 15.00
C GLY A 363 -4.35 -15.28 13.77
N VAL A 364 -4.79 -14.29 12.98
CA VAL A 364 -5.58 -14.51 11.76
C VAL A 364 -4.70 -14.30 10.52
N THR A 365 -4.94 -15.11 9.49
CA THR A 365 -4.30 -14.99 8.17
C THR A 365 -5.36 -15.03 7.09
N HIS A 366 -5.40 -14.01 6.24
CA HIS A 366 -6.28 -13.97 5.07
C HIS A 366 -5.51 -14.34 3.81
N ARG A 367 -6.18 -15.06 2.89
CA ARG A 367 -5.55 -15.62 1.68
C ARG A 367 -6.31 -15.19 0.43
N PHE A 368 -5.57 -14.81 -0.61
CA PHE A 368 -6.13 -14.32 -1.86
C PHE A 368 -5.46 -14.97 -3.06
N THR A 369 -6.26 -15.37 -4.03
CA THR A 369 -5.82 -15.89 -5.34
C THR A 369 -6.27 -15.01 -6.51
N ASN A 370 -7.03 -13.95 -6.23
CA ASN A 370 -7.49 -12.98 -7.24
C ASN A 370 -7.65 -11.59 -6.59
N MET A 371 -7.31 -10.55 -7.35
CA MET A 371 -7.40 -9.15 -6.93
C MET A 371 -8.83 -8.67 -6.61
N THR A 372 -9.85 -9.20 -7.27
CA THR A 372 -11.26 -8.89 -7.00
C THR A 372 -11.66 -9.36 -5.60
N ALA A 373 -11.26 -10.58 -5.20
CA ALA A 373 -11.51 -11.07 -3.85
C ALA A 373 -10.83 -10.20 -2.78
N PHE A 374 -9.62 -9.72 -3.07
CA PHE A 374 -8.90 -8.77 -2.21
C PHE A 374 -9.64 -7.43 -2.06
N THR A 375 -10.06 -6.81 -3.17
CA THR A 375 -10.78 -5.53 -3.11
C THR A 375 -12.16 -5.66 -2.47
N ASP A 376 -12.87 -6.76 -2.72
CA ASP A 376 -14.19 -7.02 -2.16
C ASP A 376 -14.12 -7.22 -0.65
N GLU A 377 -13.12 -7.95 -0.15
CA GLU A 377 -12.93 -8.13 1.27
C GLU A 377 -12.63 -6.80 1.97
N VAL A 378 -11.72 -5.99 1.42
CA VAL A 378 -11.40 -4.66 1.95
C VAL A 378 -12.65 -3.78 1.97
N ALA A 379 -13.42 -3.74 0.88
CA ALA A 379 -14.64 -2.95 0.78
C ALA A 379 -15.69 -3.38 1.82
N ASN A 380 -15.94 -4.69 1.93
CA ASN A 380 -16.88 -5.23 2.90
C ASN A 380 -16.44 -4.96 4.35
N ALA A 381 -15.14 -5.07 4.63
CA ALA A 381 -14.60 -4.79 5.94
C ALA A 381 -14.95 -3.37 6.40
N ARG A 382 -14.91 -2.37 5.51
CA ARG A 382 -15.22 -0.98 5.87
C ARG A 382 -16.68 -0.74 6.26
N ILE A 383 -17.59 -1.52 5.68
CA ILE A 383 -19.01 -1.51 6.05
C ILE A 383 -19.19 -2.22 7.39
N TRP A 384 -18.57 -3.39 7.53
CA TRP A 384 -18.62 -4.18 8.76
C TRP A 384 -17.96 -3.48 9.97
N SER A 385 -16.97 -2.61 9.73
CA SER A 385 -16.40 -1.74 10.77
C SER A 385 -17.31 -0.55 11.13
N GLY A 386 -18.32 -0.23 10.31
CA GLY A 386 -19.18 0.94 10.51
C GLY A 386 -18.55 2.26 10.03
N PHE A 387 -17.65 2.22 9.04
CA PHE A 387 -16.88 3.41 8.63
C PHE A 387 -17.24 3.98 7.26
N HIS A 388 -17.70 3.15 6.33
CA HIS A 388 -18.00 3.56 4.96
C HIS A 388 -19.27 2.92 4.43
N TYR A 389 -20.04 3.70 3.65
CA TYR A 389 -21.26 3.23 2.98
C TYR A 389 -20.95 2.41 1.74
N ARG A 390 -21.87 1.55 1.29
CA ARG A 390 -21.67 0.69 0.13
C ARG A 390 -21.43 1.45 -1.17
N PHE A 391 -22.13 2.55 -1.43
CA PHE A 391 -21.87 3.39 -2.60
C PHE A 391 -20.45 3.97 -2.57
N SER A 392 -20.00 4.38 -1.38
CA SER A 392 -18.66 4.92 -1.14
C SER A 392 -17.56 3.87 -1.36
N THR A 393 -17.83 2.61 -1.01
CA THR A 393 -16.88 1.51 -1.28
C THR A 393 -16.81 1.16 -2.77
N ARG A 394 -17.95 1.08 -3.48
CA ARG A 394 -17.96 0.84 -4.93
C ARG A 394 -17.22 1.95 -5.70
N VAL A 395 -17.54 3.21 -5.42
CA VAL A 395 -16.86 4.36 -6.05
C VAL A 395 -15.38 4.38 -5.72
N GLY A 396 -15.03 4.16 -4.45
CA GLY A 396 -13.63 4.13 -4.01
C GLY A 396 -12.82 3.06 -4.74
N THR A 397 -13.34 1.82 -4.83
CA THR A 397 -12.67 0.72 -5.54
C THR A 397 -12.50 1.02 -7.03
N ASP A 398 -13.54 1.50 -7.71
CA ASP A 398 -13.46 1.87 -9.14
C ASP A 398 -12.45 2.99 -9.40
N MET A 399 -12.49 4.04 -8.57
CA MET A 399 -11.51 5.14 -8.62
C MET A 399 -10.07 4.62 -8.44
N GLY A 400 -9.87 3.69 -7.51
CA GLY A 400 -8.56 3.06 -7.27
C GLY A 400 -8.08 2.27 -8.48
N LEU A 401 -8.94 1.42 -9.05
CA LEU A 401 -8.61 0.63 -10.25
C LEU A 401 -8.13 1.52 -11.40
N LYS A 402 -8.83 2.63 -11.65
CA LYS A 402 -8.47 3.62 -12.68
C LYS A 402 -7.13 4.30 -12.41
N ILE A 403 -6.85 4.66 -11.16
CA ILE A 403 -5.55 5.24 -10.77
C ILE A 403 -4.44 4.22 -10.98
N GLY A 404 -4.62 2.98 -10.54
CA GLY A 404 -3.60 1.93 -10.71
C GLY A 404 -3.30 1.63 -12.17
N GLU A 405 -4.33 1.55 -13.02
CA GLU A 405 -4.18 1.42 -14.47
C GLU A 405 -3.43 2.62 -15.08
N TYR A 406 -3.81 3.84 -14.69
CA TYR A 406 -3.18 5.06 -15.17
C TYR A 406 -1.69 5.11 -14.83
N VAL A 407 -1.30 4.75 -13.59
CA VAL A 407 0.10 4.71 -13.16
C VAL A 407 0.93 3.80 -14.08
N VAL A 408 0.50 2.56 -14.28
CA VAL A 408 1.23 1.60 -15.15
C VAL A 408 1.33 2.08 -16.59
N LYS A 409 0.29 2.79 -17.07
CA LYS A 409 0.23 3.30 -18.45
C LYS A 409 0.99 4.60 -18.67
N ASN A 410 1.42 5.33 -17.63
CA ASN A 410 1.99 6.67 -17.81
C ASN A 410 3.39 6.85 -17.20
N VAL A 411 3.81 5.98 -16.28
CA VAL A 411 5.17 6.01 -15.72
C VAL A 411 5.87 4.67 -15.88
N MET A 412 7.19 4.70 -16.02
CA MET A 412 8.02 3.48 -16.13
C MET A 412 7.55 2.55 -17.26
N GLN A 413 7.15 3.12 -18.40
CA GLN A 413 6.76 2.35 -19.57
C GLN A 413 7.96 1.54 -20.09
N PRO A 414 7.75 0.40 -20.78
CA PRO A 414 8.83 -0.26 -21.51
C PRO A 414 9.55 0.75 -22.40
N ALA A 415 10.88 0.77 -22.33
CA ALA A 415 11.67 1.65 -23.19
C ALA A 415 11.36 1.30 -24.65
N GLN A 416 11.14 2.29 -25.50
CA GLN A 416 10.96 2.02 -26.92
C GLN A 416 12.26 1.41 -27.45
N THR A 417 12.19 0.16 -27.91
CA THR A 417 13.28 -0.41 -28.68
C THR A 417 13.42 0.43 -29.93
N ALA A 418 14.51 1.21 -30.03
CA ALA A 418 14.89 1.83 -31.29
C ALA A 418 14.98 0.71 -32.32
N GLY A 419 14.02 0.68 -33.25
CA GLY A 419 14.03 -0.24 -34.38
C GLY A 419 15.39 -0.12 -35.05
N ARG A 420 16.11 -1.23 -35.10
CA ARG A 420 17.33 -1.34 -35.90
C ARG A 420 16.99 -1.37 -37.38
#